data_AF-A0A4U8V028-F1
#
_entry.id   AF-A0A4U8V028-F1
#
_cell.length_a   1.000
_cell.length_b   1.000
_cell.length_c   1.000
_cell.angle_alpha   90.00
_cell.angle_beta   90.00
_cell.angle_gamma   90.00
#
_symmetry.space_group_name_H-M   'P 1'
#
loop_
_entity.id
_entity.type
_entity.pdbx_description
1 polymer ?
#
loop_
_entity_poly.entity_id
_entity_poly.type
_entity_poly.pdbx_seq_one_letter_code
_entity_poly.pdbx_strand_id
1 'polypeptide(L)'
;MFSWLRSPRSQPEPESRYRVGTCSDRLMTDLVLAEIESETLKFETEQEMQRSEQNLREISADYSWLISDSRARRRKYLSMQERLRVENLCFQIGSDEWNEVMNNWRARTKTPSKREQIIEAFSAAVNDVVNSRPRPASVADMLMDYIMQRPSRNQVNDQNNGSISADDDTHMTALSARSDSCVQPYHIV
;
A
#
# COMPACT_ATOMS: atom_id res chain seq x y z
N MET A 1 -24.99 -7.85 -31.37
CA MET A 1 -24.38 -9.20 -31.52
C MET A 1 -23.03 -9.01 -32.21
N PHE A 2 -21.83 -9.17 -31.65
CA PHE A 2 -21.31 -9.58 -30.35
C PHE A 2 -20.11 -8.64 -30.07
N SER A 3 -20.20 -7.76 -29.07
CA SER A 3 -19.13 -6.78 -28.74
C SER A 3 -18.10 -7.30 -27.72
N TRP A 4 -18.17 -8.59 -27.37
CA TRP A 4 -17.39 -9.20 -26.28
C TRP A 4 -16.15 -9.98 -26.76
N LEU A 5 -15.95 -10.11 -28.07
CA LEU A 5 -14.73 -10.69 -28.66
C LEU A 5 -13.59 -9.66 -28.70
N ARG A 6 -13.32 -9.00 -27.56
CA ARG A 6 -12.06 -8.27 -27.39
C ARG A 6 -10.96 -9.29 -27.14
N SER A 7 -10.02 -9.34 -28.08
CA SER A 7 -8.81 -10.16 -28.04
C SER A 7 -8.11 -10.07 -26.66
N PRO A 8 -7.62 -11.18 -26.08
CA PRO A 8 -6.83 -11.18 -24.84
C PRO A 8 -5.48 -10.43 -24.96
N ARG A 9 -5.17 -9.87 -26.13
CA ARG A 9 -3.92 -9.18 -26.46
C ARG A 9 -4.00 -7.66 -26.45
N SER A 10 -5.14 -7.07 -26.08
CA SER A 10 -5.11 -5.69 -25.60
C SER A 10 -4.47 -5.69 -24.22
N GLN A 11 -3.14 -5.52 -24.19
CA GLN A 11 -2.45 -5.11 -22.97
C GLN A 11 -3.25 -3.94 -22.37
N PRO A 12 -3.55 -3.93 -21.05
CA PRO A 12 -3.88 -2.66 -20.43
C PRO A 12 -2.67 -1.77 -20.66
N GLU A 13 -2.84 -0.74 -21.50
CA GLU A 13 -1.93 0.38 -21.65
C GLU A 13 -1.36 0.72 -20.26
N PRO A 14 -0.03 0.67 -20.05
CA PRO A 14 0.58 1.13 -18.81
C PRO A 14 0.48 2.66 -18.65
N GLU A 15 -0.39 3.34 -19.40
CA GLU A 15 -0.53 4.79 -19.46
C GLU A 15 -1.17 5.42 -18.21
N SER A 16 -1.78 4.64 -17.30
CA SER A 16 -2.31 5.19 -16.05
C SER A 16 -1.35 5.11 -14.85
N ARG A 17 -0.17 4.46 -14.97
CA ARG A 17 0.75 4.30 -13.82
C ARG A 17 1.63 5.52 -13.55
N TYR A 18 1.53 6.55 -14.39
CA TYR A 18 2.17 7.83 -14.19
C TYR A 18 1.12 8.93 -14.20
N ARG A 19 0.10 8.85 -13.33
CA ARG A 19 -0.49 10.12 -12.87
C ARG A 19 0.66 10.87 -12.23
N VAL A 20 1.18 11.85 -12.95
CA VAL A 20 2.14 12.83 -12.44
C VAL A 20 1.62 13.22 -11.07
N GLY A 21 2.36 12.81 -10.03
CA GLY A 21 1.93 12.95 -8.64
C GLY A 21 1.43 14.37 -8.42
N THR A 22 0.33 14.49 -7.68
CA THR A 22 -0.16 15.81 -7.31
C THR A 22 0.97 16.58 -6.62
N CYS A 23 0.96 17.92 -6.66
CA CYS A 23 1.99 18.72 -5.98
C CYS A 23 2.19 18.28 -4.51
N SER A 24 1.10 17.82 -3.87
CA SER A 24 1.09 17.21 -2.54
C SER A 24 1.98 15.97 -2.44
N ASP A 25 1.94 15.04 -3.41
CA ASP A 25 2.72 13.80 -3.38
C ASP A 25 4.22 14.06 -3.47
N ARG A 26 4.61 15.11 -4.21
CA ARG A 26 6.00 15.55 -4.29
C ARG A 26 6.49 16.10 -2.96
N LEU A 27 5.70 16.97 -2.32
CA LEU A 27 6.02 17.49 -0.99
C LEU A 27 6.10 16.36 0.05
N MET A 28 5.20 15.38 0.00
CA MET A 28 5.25 14.21 0.89
C MET A 28 6.50 13.38 0.66
N THR A 29 6.89 13.17 -0.61
CA THR A 29 8.14 12.48 -0.96
C THR A 29 9.36 13.20 -0.38
N ASP A 30 9.42 14.53 -0.51
CA ASP A 30 10.52 15.34 0.03
C ASP A 30 10.57 15.28 1.57
N LEU A 31 9.42 15.32 2.25
CA LEU A 31 9.33 15.19 3.70
C LEU A 31 9.79 13.82 4.19
N VAL A 32 9.38 12.75 3.51
CA VAL A 32 9.77 11.38 3.84
C VAL A 32 11.25 11.15 3.61
N LEU A 33 11.81 11.69 2.52
CA LEU A 33 13.24 11.66 2.26
C LEU A 33 14.02 12.37 3.38
N ALA A 34 13.60 13.57 3.77
CA ALA A 34 14.24 14.32 4.85
C ALA A 34 14.16 13.58 6.19
N GLU A 35 13.03 12.94 6.48
CA GLU A 35 12.85 12.15 7.70
C GLU A 35 13.78 10.91 7.71
N ILE A 36 13.85 10.16 6.60
CA ILE A 36 14.76 9.00 6.48
C ILE A 36 16.23 9.46 6.59
N GLU A 37 16.60 10.55 5.90
CA GLU A 37 17.93 11.15 6.02
C GLU A 37 18.23 11.50 7.48
N SER A 38 17.28 12.12 8.20
CA SER A 38 17.45 12.49 9.60
C SER A 38 17.66 11.27 10.51
N GLU A 39 16.92 10.17 10.29
CA GLU A 39 17.08 8.96 11.08
C GLU A 39 18.39 8.22 10.77
N THR A 40 18.79 8.17 9.50
CA THR A 40 20.12 7.63 9.15
C THR A 40 21.25 8.43 9.79
N LEU A 41 21.13 9.76 9.85
CA LEU A 41 22.11 10.63 10.47
C LEU A 41 22.16 10.46 11.99
N LYS A 42 21.00 10.34 12.65
CA LYS A 42 20.93 10.05 14.09
C LYS A 42 21.63 8.74 14.41
N PHE A 43 21.33 7.67 13.65
CA PHE A 43 21.96 6.37 13.83
C PHE A 43 23.49 6.41 13.66
N GLU A 44 23.99 7.08 12.62
CA GLU A 44 25.45 7.22 12.42
C GLU A 44 26.12 8.02 13.55
N THR A 45 25.47 9.09 14.00
CA THR A 45 25.96 9.93 15.09
C THR A 45 26.02 9.15 16.40
N GLU A 46 24.99 8.36 16.69
CA GLU A 46 24.94 7.50 17.89
C GLU A 46 25.99 6.39 17.86
N GLN A 47 26.17 5.73 16.71
CA GLN A 47 27.24 4.74 16.51
C GLN A 47 28.63 5.33 16.73
N GLU A 48 28.88 6.52 16.20
CA GLU A 48 30.17 7.21 16.36
C GLU A 48 30.40 7.62 17.83
N MET A 49 29.36 8.12 18.49
CA MET A 49 29.42 8.45 19.92
C MET A 49 29.74 7.19 20.75
N GLN A 50 29.08 6.06 20.50
CA GLN A 50 29.36 4.81 21.19
C GLN A 50 30.80 4.31 20.98
N ARG A 51 31.34 4.44 19.75
CA ARG A 51 32.74 4.08 19.47
C ARG A 51 33.72 4.97 20.23
N SER A 52 33.48 6.28 20.24
CA SER A 52 34.34 7.21 20.97
C SER A 52 34.29 6.98 22.49
N GLU A 53 33.12 6.65 23.06
CA GLU A 53 33.01 6.27 24.47
C GLU A 53 33.77 4.98 24.79
N GLN A 54 33.75 3.98 23.89
CA GLN A 54 34.54 2.75 24.05
C GLN A 54 36.04 3.05 24.01
N ASN A 55 36.47 3.89 23.05
CA ASN A 55 37.87 4.31 22.92
C ASN A 55 38.36 5.16 24.10
N LEU A 56 37.48 5.84 24.85
CA LEU A 56 37.87 6.54 26.08
C LEU A 56 38.07 5.59 27.26
N ARG A 57 37.40 4.43 27.26
CA ARG A 57 37.55 3.41 28.31
C ARG A 57 38.83 2.62 28.13
N GLU A 58 39.23 2.35 26.89
CA GLU A 58 40.56 1.86 26.59
C GLU A 58 41.52 3.05 26.66
N ILE A 59 42.55 3.03 27.51
CA ILE A 59 43.53 4.14 27.61
C ILE A 59 44.46 4.10 26.39
N SER A 60 43.90 4.23 25.20
CA SER A 60 44.59 4.32 23.93
C SER A 60 44.25 5.67 23.31
N ALA A 61 45.27 6.36 22.81
CA ALA A 61 45.04 7.63 22.14
C ALA A 61 44.29 7.35 20.85
N ASP A 62 43.04 7.82 20.76
CA ASP A 62 42.22 7.64 19.59
C ASP A 62 42.70 8.55 18.45
N TYR A 63 43.44 7.95 17.52
CA TYR A 63 43.88 8.60 16.29
C TYR A 63 42.91 8.35 15.13
N SER A 64 41.68 7.86 15.38
CA SER A 64 40.69 7.63 14.32
C SER A 64 40.42 8.89 13.52
N TRP A 65 40.56 10.09 14.08
CA TRP A 65 40.46 11.35 13.35
C TRP A 65 41.59 11.59 12.32
N LEU A 66 42.77 10.97 12.50
CA LEU A 66 43.90 11.01 11.55
C LEU A 66 43.72 10.02 10.40
N ILE A 67 43.07 8.88 10.68
CA ILE A 67 42.89 7.77 9.73
C ILE A 67 41.51 7.81 9.07
N SER A 68 40.57 8.58 9.62
CA SER A 68 39.25 8.86 9.05
C SER A 68 39.45 9.63 7.76
N ASP A 69 39.66 8.86 6.70
CA ASP A 69 39.64 9.30 5.34
C ASP A 69 38.43 10.23 5.20
N SER A 70 38.66 11.44 4.67
CA SER A 70 37.70 12.56 4.63
C SER A 70 36.29 12.21 4.12
N ARG A 71 36.14 11.00 3.56
CA ARG A 71 34.90 10.28 3.25
C ARG A 71 33.98 10.06 4.45
N ALA A 72 34.48 9.86 5.68
CA ALA A 72 33.66 9.72 6.89
C ALA A 72 32.89 11.01 7.23
N ARG A 73 33.41 12.19 6.89
CA ARG A 73 32.69 13.46 7.06
C ARG A 73 31.63 13.71 5.97
N ARG A 74 31.62 12.94 4.87
CA ARG A 74 30.85 13.26 3.65
C ARG A 74 29.56 12.47 3.45
N ARG A 75 29.17 11.54 4.32
CA ARG A 75 27.93 10.75 4.12
C ARG A 75 26.79 11.11 5.07
N LYS A 76 26.69 12.39 5.44
CA LYS A 76 25.55 12.98 6.16
C LYS A 76 24.22 12.95 5.38
N TYR A 77 24.22 12.36 4.19
CA TYR A 77 23.07 12.28 3.29
C TYR A 77 22.94 10.85 2.78
N LEU A 78 21.73 10.51 2.32
CA LEU A 78 21.53 9.30 1.52
C LEU A 78 22.43 9.38 0.29
N SER A 79 23.06 8.26 -0.07
CA SER A 79 23.73 8.13 -1.35
C SER A 79 22.72 8.29 -2.48
N MET A 80 23.19 8.69 -3.66
CA MET A 80 22.31 8.88 -4.83
C MET A 80 21.47 7.62 -5.12
N GLN A 81 22.04 6.42 -4.96
CA GLN A 81 21.32 5.16 -5.17
C GLN A 81 20.26 4.91 -4.10
N GLU A 82 20.56 5.18 -2.83
CA GLU A 82 19.59 5.06 -1.73
C GLU A 82 18.43 6.03 -1.92
N ARG A 83 18.72 7.29 -2.29
CA ARG A 83 17.71 8.32 -2.56
C ARG A 83 16.77 7.91 -3.69
N LEU A 84 17.32 7.49 -4.82
CA LEU A 84 16.53 6.98 -5.95
C LEU A 84 15.67 5.78 -5.56
N ARG A 85 16.19 4.89 -4.69
CA ARG A 85 15.42 3.73 -4.19
C ARG A 85 14.22 4.17 -3.36
N VAL A 86 14.40 5.15 -2.47
CA VAL A 86 13.30 5.70 -1.65
C VAL A 86 12.29 6.43 -2.55
N GLU A 87 12.74 7.27 -3.48
CA GLU A 87 11.86 7.96 -4.45
C GLU A 87 11.02 6.96 -5.25
N ASN A 88 11.63 5.87 -5.72
CA ASN A 88 10.93 4.79 -6.43
C ASN A 88 9.87 4.06 -5.59
N LEU A 89 10.08 3.96 -4.28
CA LEU A 89 9.09 3.41 -3.36
C LEU A 89 7.95 4.41 -3.13
N CYS A 90 8.27 5.70 -3.00
CA CYS A 90 7.29 6.77 -2.83
C CYS A 90 6.27 6.84 -3.97
N PHE A 91 6.69 6.60 -5.22
CA PHE A 91 5.77 6.55 -6.37
C PHE A 91 4.72 5.43 -6.30
N GLN A 92 4.93 4.42 -5.45
CA GLN A 92 3.98 3.32 -5.29
C GLN A 92 2.88 3.64 -4.28
N ILE A 93 3.06 4.68 -3.45
CA ILE A 93 2.19 5.03 -2.32
C ILE A 93 1.06 5.94 -2.81
N GLY A 94 -0.18 5.67 -2.39
CA GLY A 94 -1.32 6.56 -2.61
C GLY A 94 -1.32 7.73 -1.62
N SER A 95 -1.94 8.85 -2.00
CA SER A 95 -2.05 10.05 -1.15
C SER A 95 -2.63 9.78 0.25
N ASP A 96 -3.54 8.81 0.35
CA ASP A 96 -4.29 8.53 1.58
C ASP A 96 -3.55 7.53 2.48
N GLU A 97 -2.49 6.91 1.97
CA GLU A 97 -1.76 5.80 2.59
C GLU A 97 -0.48 6.26 3.30
N TRP A 98 -0.03 7.49 3.07
CA TRP A 98 1.23 8.02 3.63
C TRP A 98 1.31 7.88 5.14
N ASN A 99 0.20 8.15 5.85
CA ASN A 99 0.16 8.06 7.31
C ASN A 99 0.38 6.62 7.79
N GLU A 100 -0.21 5.64 7.10
CA GLU A 100 -0.06 4.23 7.43
C GLU A 100 1.38 3.77 7.21
N VAL A 101 1.96 4.11 6.04
CA VAL A 101 3.37 3.80 5.73
C VAL A 101 4.31 4.39 6.78
N MET A 102 4.14 5.67 7.14
CA MET A 102 5.01 6.34 8.09
C MET A 102 4.91 5.77 9.50
N ASN A 103 3.70 5.41 9.95
CA ASN A 103 3.51 4.77 11.26
C ASN A 103 4.15 3.37 11.29
N ASN A 104 3.94 2.58 10.24
CA ASN A 104 4.54 1.24 10.11
C ASN A 104 6.06 1.31 10.05
N TRP A 105 6.61 2.27 9.32
CA TRP A 105 8.05 2.49 9.23
C TRP A 105 8.63 2.89 10.59
N ARG A 106 8.09 3.94 11.24
CA ARG A 106 8.54 4.40 12.57
C ARG A 106 8.47 3.31 13.64
N ALA A 107 7.48 2.42 13.57
CA ALA A 107 7.39 1.29 14.47
C ALA A 107 8.58 0.31 14.32
N ARG A 108 9.13 0.20 13.10
CA ARG A 108 10.23 -0.73 12.75
C ARG A 108 11.62 -0.12 12.93
N THR A 109 11.75 1.20 12.82
CA THR A 109 13.05 1.91 12.91
C THR A 109 13.46 2.33 14.32
N LYS A 110 12.84 1.79 15.38
CA LYS A 110 13.20 2.15 16.77
C LYS A 110 14.61 1.73 17.19
N THR A 111 15.11 0.61 16.68
CA THR A 111 16.43 0.05 17.06
C THR A 111 17.13 -0.54 15.85
N PRO A 112 17.58 0.28 14.88
CA PRO A 112 18.30 -0.21 13.72
C PRO A 112 19.69 -0.70 14.15
N SER A 113 20.13 -1.84 13.62
CA SER A 113 21.50 -2.36 13.83
C SER A 113 22.45 -1.89 12.73
N LYS A 114 21.92 -1.60 11.52
CA LYS A 114 22.69 -1.12 10.38
C LYS A 114 21.93 -0.01 9.67
N ARG A 115 22.66 0.86 8.95
CA ARG A 115 22.09 1.94 8.13
C ARG A 115 21.13 1.38 7.09
N GLU A 116 21.50 0.29 6.43
CA GLU A 116 20.69 -0.33 5.37
C GLU A 116 19.33 -0.80 5.90
N GLN A 117 19.26 -1.22 7.16
CA GLN A 117 18.01 -1.68 7.79
C GLN A 117 16.97 -0.56 7.91
N ILE A 118 17.39 0.70 8.01
CA ILE A 118 16.48 1.85 8.08
C ILE A 118 15.70 1.97 6.76
N ILE A 119 16.40 1.80 5.64
CA ILE A 119 15.85 1.88 4.28
C ILE A 119 15.06 0.60 3.95
N GLU A 120 15.55 -0.56 4.37
CA GLU A 120 14.83 -1.84 4.21
C GLU A 120 13.53 -1.86 5.01
N ALA A 121 13.52 -1.31 6.24
CA ALA A 121 12.31 -1.16 7.03
C ALA A 121 11.28 -0.28 6.33
N PHE A 122 11.72 0.80 5.66
CA PHE A 122 10.83 1.64 4.85
C PHE A 122 10.26 0.86 3.66
N SER A 123 11.13 0.15 2.92
CA SER A 123 10.69 -0.71 1.82
C SER A 123 9.67 -1.76 2.27
N ALA A 124 9.87 -2.37 3.44
CA ALA A 124 8.94 -3.34 4.01
C ALA A 124 7.60 -2.69 4.35
N ALA A 125 7.61 -1.51 5.00
CA ALA A 125 6.39 -0.78 5.33
C ALA A 125 5.57 -0.40 4.07
N VAL A 126 6.23 0.05 3.01
CA VAL A 126 5.58 0.33 1.72
C VAL A 126 4.98 -0.94 1.12
N ASN A 127 5.75 -2.03 1.09
CA ASN A 127 5.28 -3.30 0.53
C ASN A 127 4.06 -3.85 1.29
N ASP A 128 4.02 -3.70 2.61
CA ASP A 128 2.88 -4.16 3.42
C ASP A 128 1.59 -3.42 3.05
N VAL A 129 1.67 -2.09 2.88
CA VAL A 129 0.53 -1.26 2.45
C VAL A 129 0.14 -1.56 1.01
N VAL A 130 1.10 -1.70 0.10
CA VAL A 130 0.82 -2.04 -1.30
C VAL A 130 0.16 -3.42 -1.41
N ASN A 131 0.56 -4.38 -0.57
CA ASN A 131 0.00 -5.73 -0.55
C ASN A 131 -1.36 -5.83 0.14
N SER A 132 -1.68 -4.93 1.07
CA SER A 132 -2.98 -4.91 1.76
C SER A 132 -4.11 -4.37 0.86
N ARG A 133 -3.78 -3.69 -0.24
CA ARG A 133 -4.75 -3.19 -1.21
C ARG A 133 -5.64 -4.31 -1.74
N PRO A 134 -6.96 -4.06 -1.91
CA PRO A 134 -7.85 -5.01 -2.54
C PRO A 134 -7.38 -5.26 -3.97
N ARG A 135 -6.96 -6.50 -4.25
CA ARG A 135 -6.54 -6.88 -5.60
C ARG A 135 -7.79 -7.02 -6.47
N PRO A 136 -7.77 -6.52 -7.73
CA PRO A 136 -8.84 -6.82 -8.66
C PRO A 136 -8.94 -8.34 -8.83
N ALA A 137 -10.16 -8.88 -8.84
CA ALA A 137 -10.40 -10.30 -8.98
C ALA A 137 -9.62 -10.85 -10.18
N SER A 138 -8.73 -11.80 -9.91
CA SER A 138 -8.00 -12.50 -10.96
C SER A 138 -8.97 -13.34 -11.78
N VAL A 139 -8.59 -13.68 -13.02
CA VAL A 139 -9.32 -14.68 -13.82
C VAL A 139 -9.43 -15.99 -13.04
N ALA A 140 -8.41 -16.34 -12.24
CA ALA A 140 -8.46 -17.49 -11.35
C ALA A 140 -9.56 -17.34 -10.28
N ASP A 141 -9.72 -16.17 -9.69
CA ASP A 141 -10.75 -15.89 -8.68
C ASP A 141 -12.13 -15.97 -9.32
N MET A 142 -12.31 -15.40 -10.52
CA MET A 142 -13.56 -15.50 -11.28
C MET A 142 -13.90 -16.94 -11.68
N LEU A 143 -12.89 -17.75 -12.06
CA LEU A 143 -13.07 -19.16 -12.39
C LEU A 143 -13.44 -19.98 -11.15
N MET A 144 -12.79 -19.74 -10.02
CA MET A 144 -13.11 -20.41 -8.75
C MET A 144 -14.49 -20.03 -8.27
N ASP A 145 -14.86 -18.75 -8.39
CA ASP A 145 -16.21 -18.28 -8.10
C ASP A 145 -17.25 -18.95 -9.01
N TYR A 146 -16.98 -19.08 -10.31
CA TYR A 146 -17.83 -19.82 -11.24
C TYR A 146 -17.97 -21.31 -10.91
N ILE A 147 -16.88 -21.97 -10.50
CA ILE A 147 -16.90 -23.38 -10.08
C ILE A 147 -17.70 -23.54 -8.78
N MET A 148 -17.48 -22.66 -7.80
CA MET A 148 -18.13 -22.69 -6.49
C MET A 148 -19.62 -22.32 -6.56
N GLN A 149 -19.99 -21.38 -7.43
CA GLN A 149 -21.37 -20.93 -7.61
C GLN A 149 -22.20 -21.84 -8.52
N ARG A 150 -21.61 -22.87 -9.16
CA ARG A 150 -22.40 -23.83 -9.93
C ARG A 150 -23.36 -24.55 -8.98
N PRO A 151 -24.69 -24.34 -9.11
CA PRO A 151 -25.64 -25.16 -8.39
C PRO A 151 -25.38 -26.60 -8.81
N SER A 152 -25.23 -27.49 -7.83
CA SER A 152 -25.04 -28.91 -8.09
C SER A 152 -26.13 -29.34 -9.09
N ARG A 153 -25.74 -30.01 -10.17
CA ARG A 153 -26.69 -30.53 -11.17
C ARG A 153 -27.66 -31.57 -10.57
N ASN A 154 -27.39 -32.01 -9.33
CA ASN A 154 -28.23 -32.87 -8.51
C ASN A 154 -28.86 -32.12 -7.33
N GLN A 155 -28.88 -30.78 -7.32
CA GLN A 155 -29.61 -30.02 -6.31
C GLN A 155 -31.10 -30.23 -6.58
N VAL A 156 -31.64 -31.30 -6.02
CA VAL A 156 -33.07 -31.56 -5.91
C VAL A 156 -33.60 -30.39 -5.10
N ASN A 157 -34.30 -29.49 -5.78
CA ASN A 157 -34.99 -28.38 -5.13
C ASN A 157 -36.15 -29.01 -4.36
N ASP A 158 -35.94 -29.35 -3.09
CA ASP A 158 -36.98 -29.76 -2.14
C ASP A 158 -37.89 -28.58 -1.78
N GLN A 159 -38.30 -27.79 -2.77
CA GLN A 159 -39.44 -26.88 -2.69
C GLN A 159 -40.68 -27.59 -3.21
N ASN A 160 -40.97 -28.76 -2.66
CA ASN A 160 -42.32 -29.30 -2.77
C ASN A 160 -42.58 -30.31 -1.64
N ASN A 161 -43.03 -29.83 -0.49
CA ASN A 161 -44.05 -30.53 0.28
C ASN A 161 -44.64 -29.69 1.42
N GLY A 162 -45.93 -29.40 1.31
CA GLY A 162 -46.83 -29.56 2.45
C GLY A 162 -47.40 -28.30 3.10
N SER A 163 -48.26 -27.57 2.40
CA SER A 163 -49.44 -26.97 3.05
C SER A 163 -50.62 -26.91 2.08
N ILE A 164 -51.16 -28.08 1.75
CA ILE A 164 -52.58 -28.17 1.40
C ILE A 164 -53.31 -28.33 2.73
N SER A 165 -53.83 -27.23 3.25
CA SER A 165 -55.04 -27.24 4.05
C SER A 165 -55.92 -26.19 3.43
N ALA A 166 -56.96 -26.69 2.77
CA ALA A 166 -58.06 -25.91 2.26
C ALA A 166 -58.78 -25.27 3.45
N ASP A 167 -58.97 -23.97 3.37
CA ASP A 167 -60.07 -23.16 3.90
C ASP A 167 -59.70 -21.73 3.45
N ASP A 168 -60.28 -21.30 2.34
CA ASP A 168 -61.40 -20.34 2.29
C ASP A 168 -60.94 -18.89 2.51
N ASP A 169 -61.58 -17.99 1.79
CA ASP A 169 -61.43 -16.53 1.82
C ASP A 169 -60.31 -15.81 1.03
N THR A 170 -60.74 -15.30 -0.13
CA THR A 170 -60.85 -13.86 -0.42
C THR A 170 -59.56 -13.02 -0.47
N HIS A 171 -59.16 -12.73 -1.72
CA HIS A 171 -58.55 -11.49 -2.24
C HIS A 171 -57.67 -10.63 -1.30
N MET A 172 -56.41 -10.41 -1.68
CA MET A 172 -55.89 -9.09 -2.10
C MET A 172 -54.41 -9.18 -2.51
N THR A 173 -54.16 -9.09 -3.81
CA THR A 173 -52.83 -8.91 -4.42
C THR A 173 -52.36 -7.48 -4.17
N ALA A 174 -51.41 -7.28 -3.25
CA ALA A 174 -50.69 -6.01 -3.14
C ALA A 174 -49.51 -5.99 -4.12
N LEU A 175 -49.73 -5.38 -5.28
CA LEU A 175 -48.67 -4.91 -6.18
C LEU A 175 -47.88 -3.80 -5.49
N SER A 176 -46.65 -4.08 -5.07
CA SER A 176 -45.72 -3.03 -4.63
C SER A 176 -45.07 -2.41 -5.87
N ALA A 177 -45.79 -1.46 -6.46
CA ALA A 177 -45.24 -0.47 -7.38
C ALA A 177 -44.90 0.79 -6.59
N ARG A 178 -43.62 1.13 -6.48
CA ARG A 178 -43.20 2.51 -6.28
C ARG A 178 -42.01 2.83 -7.16
N SER A 179 -42.33 3.62 -8.16
CA SER A 179 -41.48 4.35 -9.07
C SER A 179 -40.91 5.61 -8.41
N ASP A 180 -39.96 6.23 -9.14
CA ASP A 180 -39.64 7.66 -9.17
C ASP A 180 -38.72 8.21 -8.07
N SER A 181 -37.44 8.46 -8.36
CA SER A 181 -36.85 9.55 -9.16
C SER A 181 -36.45 10.74 -8.27
N CYS A 182 -35.14 10.91 -8.07
CA CYS A 182 -34.56 12.17 -7.59
C CYS A 182 -33.36 12.51 -8.47
N VAL A 183 -33.63 13.12 -9.62
CA VAL A 183 -32.63 13.90 -10.38
C VAL A 183 -32.45 15.22 -9.64
N GLN A 184 -31.24 15.53 -9.19
CA GLN A 184 -30.92 16.86 -8.67
C GLN A 184 -30.46 17.78 -9.82
N PRO A 185 -30.97 19.03 -9.90
CA PRO A 185 -30.48 20.01 -10.87
C PRO A 185 -29.24 20.74 -10.35
N TYR A 186 -28.26 20.89 -11.23
CA TYR A 186 -27.10 21.77 -11.05
C TYR A 186 -27.54 23.24 -11.06
N HIS A 187 -27.10 24.00 -10.05
CA HIS A 187 -27.03 25.46 -10.12
C HIS A 187 -25.62 25.86 -10.55
N ILE A 188 -25.52 26.52 -11.70
CA ILE A 188 -24.35 27.30 -12.13
C ILE A 188 -24.62 28.74 -11.69
N VAL A 189 -23.68 29.33 -10.95
CA VAL A 189 -23.46 30.78 -10.86
C VAL A 189 -21.98 31.01 -11.08
#